data_AF-N1M3E9-F1
#
_entry.id   AF-N1M3E9-F1
#
_cell.length_a   1.000
_cell.length_b   1.000
_cell.length_c   1.000
_cell.angle_alpha   90.00
_cell.angle_beta   90.00
_cell.angle_gamma   90.00
#
_symmetry.space_group_name_H-M   'P 1'
#
loop_
_entity.id
_entity.type
_entity.pdbx_description
1 polymer ?
#
loop_
_entity_poly.entity_id
_entity_poly.type
_entity_poly.pdbx_seq_one_letter_code
_entity_poly.pdbx_strand_id
1 'polypeptide(L)' 'MDVVLTYGLFMLAGLAAGGTWSTWRGGNTLFAGVLLALTLLAAIAGVLRLL' A
#
# COMPACT_ATOMS: atom_id res chain seq x y z
N MET A 1 15.32 9.60 -12.42
CA MET A 1 14.48 8.54 -11.82
C MET A 1 14.88 8.44 -10.36
N ASP A 2 14.06 8.89 -9.42
CA ASP A 2 14.41 8.82 -8.00
C ASP A 2 14.09 7.41 -7.48
N VAL A 3 15.08 6.53 -7.64
CA VAL A 3 14.99 5.09 -7.33
C VAL A 3 14.54 4.86 -5.89
N VAL A 4 15.03 5.68 -4.95
CA VAL A 4 14.68 5.61 -3.52
C VAL A 4 13.17 5.79 -3.33
N LEU A 5 12.58 6.75 -4.04
CA LEU A 5 11.15 7.02 -3.91
C LEU A 5 10.31 5.89 -4.53
N THR A 6 10.72 5.30 -5.66
CA THR A 6 10.04 4.14 -6.24
C THR A 6 10.07 2.94 -5.30
N TYR A 7 11.22 2.61 -4.71
CA TYR A 7 11.30 1.54 -3.70
C TYR A 7 10.51 1.86 -2.43
N GLY A 8 10.51 3.12 -2.00
CA GLY A 8 9.71 3.59 -0.86
C GLY A 8 8.21 3.35 -1.07
N LEU A 9 7.68 3.61 -2.27
CA LEU A 9 6.27 3.35 -2.61
C LEU A 9 5.92 1.86 -2.50
N PHE A 10 6.78 0.97 -3.00
CA PHE A 10 6.54 -0.47 -2.90
C PHE A 10 6.67 -1.00 -1.46
N MET A 11 7.60 -0.47 -0.66
CA MET A 11 7.67 -0.82 0.77
C MET A 11 6.42 -0.37 1.53
N LEU A 12 5.93 0.85 1.27
CA LEU A 12 4.68 1.34 1.87
C LEU A 12 3.48 0.50 1.45
N ALA A 13 3.41 0.09 0.18
CA ALA A 13 2.36 -0.82 -0.28
C ALA A 13 2.43 -2.17 0.47
N GLY A 14 3.61 -2.76 0.66
CA GLY A 14 3.77 -4.00 1.42
C GLY A 14 3.31 -3.88 2.87
N LEU A 15 3.69 -2.79 3.55
CA LEU A 15 3.27 -2.47 4.92
C LEU A 15 1.75 -2.27 5.03
N ALA A 16 1.17 -1.49 4.11
CA ALA A 16 -0.26 -1.22 4.08
C ALA A 16 -1.06 -2.51 3.82
N ALA A 17 -0.57 -3.41 2.95
CA ALA A 17 -1.19 -4.71 2.69
C ALA A 17 -1.21 -5.60 3.96
N GLY A 18 -0.09 -5.68 4.68
CA GLY A 18 -0.02 -6.41 5.95
C GLY A 18 -0.95 -5.79 7.01
N GLY A 19 -0.99 -4.46 7.08
CA GLY A 19 -1.90 -3.72 7.94
C GLY A 19 -3.37 -3.97 7.60
N THR A 20 -3.74 -4.01 6.31
CA THR A 20 -5.09 -4.35 5.85
C THR A 20 -5.52 -5.70 6.41
N TRP A 21 -4.67 -6.73 6.24
CA TRP A 21 -4.98 -8.08 6.71
C TRP A 21 -5.18 -8.15 8.22
N SER A 22 -4.26 -7.54 8.98
CA SER A 22 -4.37 -7.46 10.44
C SER A 22 -5.65 -6.76 10.88
N THR A 23 -6.00 -5.66 10.23
CA THR A 23 -7.18 -4.87 10.59
C THR A 23 -8.48 -5.57 10.22
N TRP A 24 -8.50 -6.24 9.07
CA TRP A 24 -9.63 -7.05 8.63
C TRP A 24 -9.91 -8.19 9.61
N ARG A 25 -8.85 -8.88 10.06
CA ARG A 25 -8.95 -9.93 11.08
C ARG A 25 -9.37 -9.39 12.45
N GLY A 26 -9.05 -8.13 12.75
CA GLY A 26 -9.50 -7.41 13.96
C GLY A 26 -10.97 -6.97 13.92
N GLY A 27 -11.71 -7.27 12.85
CA GLY A 27 -13.14 -6.94 12.73
C GLY A 27 -13.42 -5.50 12.30
N ASN A 28 -12.40 -4.67 12.06
CA ASN A 28 -12.58 -3.30 11.58
C ASN A 28 -12.41 -3.25 10.05
N THR A 29 -13.51 -3.58 9.36
CA THR A 29 -13.58 -3.66 7.90
C THR A 29 -13.47 -2.30 7.21
N LEU A 30 -13.93 -1.22 7.84
CA LEU A 30 -13.81 0.15 7.31
C LEU A 30 -12.34 0.57 7.21
N PHE A 31 -11.58 0.43 8.30
CA PHE A 31 -10.18 0.80 8.30
C PHE A 31 -9.34 -0.14 7.42
N ALA A 32 -9.69 -1.42 7.36
CA ALA A 32 -9.09 -2.37 6.42
C ALA A 32 -9.30 -1.93 4.96
N GLY A 33 -10.52 -1.49 4.60
CA GLY A 33 -10.84 -0.97 3.27
C GLY A 33 -10.04 0.28 2.91
N VAL A 34 -9.90 1.23 3.85
CA VAL A 34 -9.07 2.43 3.66
C VAL A 34 -7.60 2.06 3.46
N LEU A 35 -7.05 1.16 4.29
CA LEU A 35 -5.68 0.68 4.10
C LEU A 35 -5.50 -0.01 2.76
N LEU A 36 -6.47 -0.83 2.32
CA LEU A 36 -6.42 -1.49 1.03
C LEU A 36 -6.37 -0.48 -0.14
N ALA A 37 -7.15 0.59 -0.06
CA ALA A 37 -7.12 1.67 -1.04
C ALA A 37 -5.75 2.37 -1.08
N LEU A 38 -5.14 2.64 0.09
CA LEU A 38 -3.80 3.22 0.18
C LEU A 38 -2.73 2.28 -0.39
N THR A 39 -2.85 0.98 -0.12
CA THR A 39 -1.99 -0.07 -0.69
C THR A 39 -1.99 -0.02 -2.21
N LEU A 40 -3.19 0.02 -2.81
CA LEU A 40 -3.36 0.07 -4.26
C LEU A 40 -2.81 1.37 -4.84
N LEU A 41 -3.08 2.51 -4.21
CA LEU A 41 -2.57 3.81 -4.66
C LEU A 41 -1.03 3.84 -4.67
N ALA A 42 -0.39 3.35 -3.61
CA ALA A 42 1.06 3.29 -3.51
C ALA A 42 1.67 2.34 -4.56
N ALA A 43 1.06 1.17 -4.79
CA ALA A 43 1.51 0.23 -5.80
C ALA A 43 1.38 0.81 -7.23
N ILE A 44 0.24 1.41 -7.55
CA ILE A 44 -0.01 2.04 -8.86
C ILE A 44 0.98 3.19 -9.09
N ALA A 45 1.20 4.04 -8.09
CA ALA A 45 2.17 5.14 -8.18
C ALA A 45 3.61 4.62 -8.39
N GLY A 46 3.98 3.51 -7.75
CA GLY A 46 5.26 2.84 -7.95
C GLY A 46 5.42 2.31 -9.38
N VAL A 47 4.39 1.66 -9.92
CA VAL A 47 4.37 1.15 -11.30
C VAL A 47 4.41 2.29 -12.32
N LEU A 48 3.64 3.35 -12.13
CA LEU A 48 3.65 4.50 -13.05
C LEU A 48 5.02 5.17 -13.14
N ARG A 49 5.82 5.11 -12.07
CA ARG A 49 7.20 5.62 -12.05
C ARG A 49 8.22 4.70 -12.71
N LEU A 50 7.85 3.45 -13.02
CA LEU A 50 8.70 2.51 -13.75
C LEU A 50 8.49 2.58 -15.26
N LEU A 51 7.36 3.14 -15.72
CA LEU A 51 7.04 3.41 -17.12
C LEU A 51 7.69 4.71 -17.60
#